data_AF-A0A2S7W8I0-F1
#
_entry.id   AF-A0A2S7W8I0-F1
#
_cell.length_a   1.000
_cell.length_b   1.000
_cell.length_c   1.000
_cell.angle_alpha   90.00
_cell.angle_beta   90.00
_cell.angle_gamma   90.00
#
_symmetry.space_group_name_H-M   'P 1'
#
loop_
_entity.id
_entity.type
_entity.pdbx_description
1 polymer ?
#
loop_
_entity_poly.entity_id
_entity_poly.type
_entity_poly.pdbx_seq_one_letter_code
_entity_poly.pdbx_strand_id
1 'polypeptide(L)'
;MSIDINLLRKGLIRLAILVILFIVTPIITTMGFKGIEKFTESPQLYVSYFLIFLGLSGIIFTIYFAFKAFSILKKAFFNEI
;
A
#
# COMPACT_ATOMS: atom_id res chain seq x y z
N MET A 1 31.24 10.74 1.08
CA MET A 1 29.87 10.69 1.60
C MET A 1 29.62 9.31 2.18
N SER A 2 29.29 9.20 3.47
CA SER A 2 29.02 7.92 4.12
C SER A 2 27.51 7.64 4.11
N ILE A 3 27.11 6.46 3.65
CA ILE A 3 25.72 5.99 3.69
C ILE A 3 25.35 5.71 5.15
N ASP A 4 24.19 6.20 5.60
CA ASP A 4 23.66 5.83 6.93
C ASP A 4 22.99 4.46 6.84
N ILE A 5 23.69 3.42 7.32
CA ILE A 5 23.24 2.02 7.29
C ILE A 5 21.97 1.80 8.13
N ASN A 6 21.77 2.57 9.20
CA ASN A 6 20.58 2.43 10.05
C ASN A 6 19.33 2.98 9.34
N LEU A 7 19.46 4.15 8.71
CA LEU A 7 18.40 4.71 7.88
C LEU A 7 18.14 3.85 6.65
N LEU A 8 19.18 3.29 6.03
CA LEU A 8 19.06 2.41 4.88
C LEU A 8 18.25 1.16 5.22
N ARG A 9 18.57 0.48 6.33
CA ARG A 9 17.79 -0.68 6.82
C ARG A 9 16.32 -0.34 7.01
N LYS A 10 16.03 0.82 7.62
CA LYS A 10 14.66 1.30 7.85
C LYS A 10 13.94 1.61 6.54
N GLY A 11 14.63 2.20 5.57
CA GLY A 11 14.11 2.48 4.23
C GLY A 11 13.78 1.19 3.46
N LEU A 12 14.67 0.19 3.49
CA LEU A 12 14.48 -1.10 2.82
C LEU A 12 13.29 -1.89 3.39
N ILE A 13 13.11 -1.92 4.72
CA ILE A 13 11.93 -2.55 5.35
C ILE A 13 10.65 -1.85 4.88
N ARG A 14 10.65 -0.51 4.80
CA ARG A 14 9.50 0.24 4.30
C ARG A 14 9.24 -0.01 2.82
N LEU A 15 10.26 -0.20 2.00
CA LEU A 15 10.07 -0.63 0.61
C LEU A 15 9.42 -2.00 0.52
N ALA A 16 9.86 -2.96 1.33
CA ALA A 16 9.25 -4.29 1.35
C ALA A 16 7.76 -4.22 1.70
N ILE A 17 7.39 -3.42 2.71
CA ILE A 17 5.99 -3.16 3.07
C ILE A 17 5.24 -2.48 1.91
N LEU A 18 5.86 -1.52 1.24
CA LEU A 18 5.27 -0.80 0.10
C LEU A 18 4.97 -1.76 -1.06
N VAL A 19 5.86 -2.70 -1.37
CA VAL A 19 5.64 -3.73 -2.39
C VAL A 19 4.45 -4.61 -2.04
N ILE A 20 4.36 -5.05 -0.78
CA ILE A 20 3.20 -5.83 -0.31
C ILE A 20 1.91 -5.02 -0.46
N LEU A 21 1.90 -3.75 -0.07
CA LEU A 21 0.75 -2.86 -0.24
C LEU A 21 0.34 -2.70 -1.71
N PHE A 22 1.30 -2.56 -2.62
CA PHE A 22 1.05 -2.49 -4.06
C PHE A 22 0.42 -3.76 -4.64
N ILE A 23 0.66 -4.93 -4.03
CA ILE A 23 0.08 -6.21 -4.46
C ILE A 23 -1.30 -6.40 -3.81
N VAL A 24 -1.40 -6.20 -2.50
CA VAL A 24 -2.62 -6.44 -1.72
C VAL A 24 -3.74 -5.49 -2.13
N THR A 25 -3.44 -4.22 -2.35
CA THR A 25 -4.42 -3.19 -2.70
C THR A 25 -5.24 -3.52 -3.97
N PRO A 26 -4.63 -3.79 -5.13
CA PRO A 26 -5.38 -4.16 -6.33
C PRO A 26 -6.07 -5.51 -6.20
N ILE A 27 -5.51 -6.47 -5.46
CA ILE A 27 -6.19 -7.75 -5.20
C ILE A 27 -7.51 -7.51 -4.46
N ILE A 28 -7.48 -6.76 -3.34
CA ILE A 28 -8.69 -6.43 -2.57
C ILE A 28 -9.69 -5.68 -3.45
N THR A 29 -9.21 -4.71 -4.22
CA THR A 29 -10.05 -3.90 -5.11
C THR A 29 -10.74 -4.76 -6.16
N THR A 30 -10.00 -5.65 -6.85
CA THR A 30 -10.58 -6.56 -7.86
C THR A 30 -11.50 -7.60 -7.26
N MET A 31 -11.23 -8.09 -6.05
CA MET A 31 -12.14 -8.98 -5.33
C MET A 31 -13.46 -8.29 -5.00
N GLY A 32 -13.40 -7.02 -4.58
CA GLY A 32 -14.60 -6.21 -4.32
C GLY A 32 -15.46 -6.02 -5.58
N PHE A 33 -14.85 -5.66 -6.72
CA PHE A 33 -15.58 -5.53 -7.99
C PHE A 33 -16.18 -6.86 -8.46
N LYS A 34 -15.41 -7.96 -8.45
CA LYS A 34 -15.92 -9.30 -8.78
C LYS A 34 -17.05 -9.73 -7.84
N GLY A 35 -16.99 -9.31 -6.58
CA GLY A 35 -18.04 -9.56 -5.60
C GLY A 35 -19.35 -8.86 -5.94
N ILE A 36 -19.32 -7.63 -6.47
CA ILE A 36 -20.53 -6.94 -6.94
C ILE A 36 -21.21 -7.73 -8.06
N GLU A 37 -20.42 -8.26 -9.00
CA GLU A 37 -20.96 -9.02 -10.14
C GLU A 37 -21.56 -10.38 -9.72
N LYS A 38 -21.01 -10.97 -8.66
CA LYS A 38 -21.34 -12.34 -8.26
C LYS A 38 -22.43 -12.45 -7.19
N PHE A 39 -22.55 -11.46 -6.31
CA PHE A 39 -23.55 -11.49 -5.24
C PHE A 39 -24.83 -10.78 -5.69
N THR A 40 -25.91 -11.53 -5.82
CA THR A 40 -27.24 -11.01 -6.20
C THR A 40 -28.14 -10.74 -5.01
N GLU A 41 -27.76 -11.21 -3.81
CA GLU A 41 -28.54 -11.11 -2.59
C GLU A 41 -27.83 -10.25 -1.53
N SER A 42 -28.61 -9.58 -0.68
CA SER A 42 -28.11 -9.08 0.60
C SER A 42 -27.99 -10.26 1.57
N PRO A 43 -26.91 -10.38 2.37
CA PRO A 43 -25.96 -9.34 2.78
C PRO A 43 -24.59 -9.36 2.08
N GLN A 44 -24.31 -10.32 1.20
CA GLN A 44 -22.96 -10.47 0.61
C GLN A 44 -22.57 -9.26 -0.26
N LEU A 45 -23.55 -8.55 -0.83
CA LEU A 45 -23.33 -7.30 -1.56
C LEU A 45 -22.62 -6.22 -0.73
N TYR A 46 -22.92 -6.12 0.58
CA TYR A 46 -22.27 -5.16 1.47
C TYR A 46 -20.78 -5.45 1.68
N VAL A 47 -20.40 -6.73 1.68
CA VAL A 47 -19.00 -7.15 1.76
C VAL A 47 -18.22 -6.67 0.54
N SER A 48 -18.82 -6.74 -0.65
CA SER A 48 -18.21 -6.23 -1.89
C SER A 48 -17.96 -4.73 -1.84
N TYR A 49 -18.97 -3.95 -1.41
CA TYR A 49 -18.80 -2.50 -1.24
C TYR A 49 -17.74 -2.15 -0.20
N PHE A 50 -17.68 -2.91 0.90
CA PHE A 50 -16.64 -2.74 1.91
C PHE A 50 -15.24 -3.03 1.35
N LEU A 51 -15.07 -4.10 0.57
CA LEU A 51 -13.80 -4.42 -0.10
C LEU A 51 -13.37 -3.35 -1.10
N ILE A 52 -14.31 -2.78 -1.87
CA ILE A 52 -14.00 -1.66 -2.78
C ILE A 52 -13.55 -0.44 -1.99
N PHE A 53 -14.29 -0.08 -0.94
CA PHE A 53 -13.93 1.04 -0.08
C PHE A 53 -12.54 0.85 0.57
N LEU A 54 -12.25 -0.35 1.05
CA LEU A 54 -10.96 -0.70 1.64
C LEU A 54 -9.84 -0.71 0.58
N GLY A 55 -10.13 -1.17 -0.64
CA GLY A 55 -9.23 -1.11 -1.79
C GLY A 55 -8.87 0.32 -2.18
N LEU A 56 -9.87 1.19 -2.36
CA LEU A 56 -9.68 2.61 -2.68
C LEU A 56 -8.91 3.35 -1.58
N SER A 57 -9.27 3.11 -0.31
CA SER A 57 -8.53 3.64 0.84
C SER A 57 -7.08 3.14 0.86
N GLY A 58 -6.88 1.86 0.52
CA GLY A 58 -5.57 1.23 0.36
C GLY A 58 -4.72 1.90 -0.72
N ILE A 59 -5.31 2.30 -1.86
CA ILE A 59 -4.59 3.03 -2.92
C ILE A 59 -4.06 4.36 -2.38
N ILE A 60 -4.92 5.14 -1.75
CA ILE A 60 -4.55 6.44 -1.16
C ILE A 60 -3.45 6.26 -0.12
N PHE A 61 -3.60 5.28 0.77
CA PHE A 61 -2.61 4.96 1.78
C PHE A 61 -1.28 4.49 1.18
N THR A 62 -1.31 3.68 0.13
CA THR A 62 -0.11 3.18 -0.56
C THR A 62 0.69 4.33 -1.18
N ILE A 63 0.00 5.29 -1.83
CA ILE A 63 0.63 6.48 -2.39
C ILE A 63 1.26 7.33 -1.28
N TYR A 64 0.53 7.60 -0.20
CA TYR A 64 1.06 8.32 0.97
C TYR A 64 2.29 7.63 1.56
N PHE A 65 2.22 6.31 1.73
CA PHE A 65 3.30 5.50 2.29
C PHE A 65 4.52 5.46 1.36
N ALA A 66 4.32 5.47 0.04
CA ALA A 66 5.40 5.52 -0.94
C ALA A 66 6.28 6.75 -0.73
N PHE A 67 5.69 7.94 -0.62
CA PHE A 67 6.45 9.17 -0.33
C PHE A 67 7.26 9.05 0.96
N LYS A 68 6.67 8.44 2.00
CA LYS A 68 7.34 8.24 3.30
C LYS A 68 8.48 7.22 3.22
N ALA A 69 8.36 6.17 2.40
CA ALA A 69 9.41 5.19 2.16
C ALA A 69 10.57 5.81 1.38
N PHE A 70 10.27 6.47 0.26
CA PHE A 70 11.27 7.13 -0.58
C PHE A 70 11.97 8.28 0.13
N SER A 71 11.27 9.04 0.97
CA SER A 71 11.90 10.08 1.80
C SER A 71 13.00 9.50 2.70
N ILE A 72 12.75 8.36 3.38
CA ILE A 72 13.79 7.74 4.23
C ILE A 72 14.98 7.24 3.41
N LEU A 73 14.72 6.62 2.25
CA LEU A 73 15.80 6.17 1.38
C LEU A 73 16.65 7.35 0.90
N LYS A 74 16.00 8.45 0.50
CA LYS A 74 16.70 9.67 0.11
C LYS A 74 17.61 10.15 1.23
N LYS A 75 17.12 10.21 2.47
CA LYS A 75 17.96 10.58 3.63
C LYS A 75 19.10 9.59 3.87
N ALA A 76 18.87 8.29 3.69
CA ALA A 76 19.89 7.25 3.88
C ALA A 76 21.04 7.34 2.86
N PHE A 77 20.72 7.56 1.58
CA PHE A 77 21.70 7.62 0.50
C PHE A 77 22.37 8.99 0.38
N PHE A 78 21.60 10.06 0.57
CA PHE A 78 22.07 11.42 0.33
C PHE A 78 22.38 12.19 1.63
N ASN A 79 22.24 11.58 2.81
CA ASN A 79 22.50 12.23 4.10
C ASN A 79 21.91 13.66 4.20
N GLU A 80 20.81 13.89 3.46
CA GLU A 80 20.12 15.16 3.37
C GLU A 80 19.17 15.22 4.56
N ILE A 81 19.39 16.21 5.43
CA ILE A 81 18.58 16.50 6.62
C ILE A 81 17.14 16.81 6.22
#